data_AF-A0A7V1RDI3-F1
#
_entry.id   AF-A0A7V1RDI3-F1
#
_cell.length_a   1.000
_cell.length_b   1.000
_cell.length_c   1.000
_cell.angle_alpha   90.00
_cell.angle_beta   90.00
_cell.angle_gamma   90.00
#
_symmetry.space_group_name_H-M   'P 1'
#
loop_
_entity.id
_entity.type
_entity.pdbx_description
1 polymer ?
#
loop_
_entity_poly.entity_id
_entity_poly.type
_entity_poly.pdbx_seq_one_letter_code
_entity_poly.pdbx_strand_id
1 'polypeptide(L)'
;MQSRVVIITTTRLAGSVGRSFPGLPRGQLVVPTLSQGASVSVLNPLTFPRRTARLAEVDPEIAAAIRHEEERLDHGIELIASENLVSRAVLEAMGSALTNKYSEGYPGRRYY
;
A
#
# COMPACT_ATOMS: atom_id res chain seq x y z
N MET A 1 -7.24 16.42 17.84
CA MET A 1 -5.91 16.51 17.21
C MET A 1 -5.91 15.64 15.96
N GLN A 2 -6.14 16.22 14.78
CA GLN A 2 -6.18 15.46 13.53
C GLN A 2 -4.76 15.24 13.00
N SER A 3 -4.29 14.00 13.07
CA SER A 3 -3.00 13.60 12.51
C SER A 3 -3.08 13.61 10.98
N ARG A 4 -2.45 14.60 10.34
CA ARG A 4 -2.32 14.67 8.89
C ARG A 4 -1.24 13.68 8.43
N VAL A 5 -1.66 12.62 7.74
CA VAL A 5 -0.72 11.70 7.08
C VAL A 5 -0.23 12.37 5.80
N VAL A 6 1.06 12.71 5.74
CA VAL A 6 1.74 13.22 4.55
C VAL A 6 2.22 12.01 3.75
N ILE A 7 1.58 11.71 2.64
CA ILE A 7 2.01 10.66 1.71
C ILE A 7 2.92 11.31 0.67
N ILE A 8 4.21 11.00 0.70
CA ILE A 8 5.16 11.42 -0.34
C ILE A 8 5.08 10.38 -1.47
N THR A 9 4.23 10.63 -2.47
CA THR A 9 4.30 9.87 -3.73
C THR A 9 5.36 10.47 -4.63
N THR A 10 6.47 9.76 -4.82
CA THR A 10 7.42 10.01 -5.91
C THR A 10 6.75 9.68 -7.24
N THR A 11 6.11 10.66 -7.87
CA THR A 11 5.69 10.52 -9.27
C THR A 11 6.94 10.59 -10.14
N ARG A 12 7.28 9.46 -10.77
CA ARG A 12 8.34 9.31 -11.76
C ARG A 12 8.10 10.28 -12.92
N LEU A 13 8.84 11.38 -12.97
CA LEU A 13 8.94 12.21 -14.18
C LEU A 13 9.92 11.55 -15.14
N ALA A 14 9.40 11.14 -16.29
CA ALA A 14 10.19 10.78 -17.45
C ALA A 14 10.93 12.01 -17.99
N GLY A 15 12.21 11.86 -18.33
CA GLY A 15 12.89 12.74 -19.29
C GLY A 15 14.16 13.47 -18.81
N SER A 16 15.21 13.30 -19.62
CA SER A 16 16.39 14.14 -19.85
C SER A 16 17.52 14.26 -18.80
N VAL A 17 18.53 13.39 -19.00
CA VAL A 17 19.93 13.72 -19.34
C VAL A 17 20.60 14.92 -18.63
N GLY A 18 21.55 14.56 -17.74
CA GLY A 18 22.90 15.12 -17.60
C GLY A 18 23.14 16.63 -17.75
N ARG A 19 23.36 17.31 -16.62
CA ARG A 19 24.33 18.42 -16.51
C ARG A 19 25.02 18.39 -15.15
N SER A 20 26.33 18.15 -15.15
CA SER A 20 27.23 18.40 -14.03
C SER A 20 27.51 19.90 -13.93
N PHE A 21 27.21 20.51 -12.78
CA PHE A 21 27.54 21.90 -12.49
C PHE A 21 28.93 21.96 -11.82
N PRO A 22 29.96 22.55 -12.46
CA PRO A 22 31.27 22.69 -11.84
C PRO A 22 31.22 23.86 -10.83
N GLY A 23 31.45 23.60 -9.55
CA GLY A 23 31.68 24.65 -8.53
C GLY A 23 30.86 24.59 -7.23
N LEU A 24 30.04 23.57 -6.97
CA LEU A 24 29.32 23.46 -5.70
C LEU A 24 30.15 22.74 -4.61
N PRO A 25 30.29 23.29 -3.40
CA PRO A 25 30.96 22.60 -2.30
C PRO A 25 30.17 21.33 -1.89
N ARG A 26 30.90 20.26 -1.56
CA ARG A 26 30.32 18.95 -1.21
C ARG A 26 29.40 19.08 0.02
N GLY A 27 28.12 18.73 -0.14
CA GLY A 27 27.15 18.64 0.96
C GLY A 27 25.82 19.38 0.77
N GLN A 28 25.64 20.13 -0.33
CA GLN A 28 24.37 20.82 -0.60
C GLN A 28 23.54 20.08 -1.67
N LEU A 29 22.41 19.52 -1.26
CA LEU A 29 21.35 19.07 -2.16
C LEU A 29 20.67 20.32 -2.75
N VAL A 30 20.81 20.53 -4.06
CA VAL A 30 20.03 21.53 -4.79
C VAL A 30 18.60 21.00 -4.88
N VAL A 31 17.72 21.49 -3.99
CA VAL A 31 16.28 21.27 -4.11
C VAL A 31 15.79 22.18 -5.24
N PRO A 32 15.25 21.66 -6.35
CA PRO A 32 14.67 22.53 -7.35
C PRO A 32 13.49 23.28 -6.72
N THR A 33 13.56 24.61 -6.72
CA THR A 33 12.45 25.47 -6.28
C THR A 33 11.22 25.12 -7.11
N LEU A 34 10.25 24.48 -6.47
CA LEU A 34 8.93 24.25 -7.05
C LEU A 34 8.33 25.62 -7.36
N SER A 35 8.26 25.97 -8.65
CA SER A 35 7.52 27.15 -9.10
C SER A 35 6.10 27.07 -8.55
N GLN A 36 5.72 28.13 -7.83
CA GLN A 36 4.39 28.34 -7.27
C GLN A 36 3.32 27.96 -8.31
N GLY A 37 2.45 27.01 -7.95
CA GLY A 37 1.35 26.60 -8.83
C GLY A 37 0.76 25.20 -8.58
N ALA A 38 1.36 24.36 -7.74
CA ALA A 38 0.73 23.10 -7.36
C ALA A 38 -0.41 23.38 -6.36
N SER A 39 -1.64 23.49 -6.85
CA SER A 39 -2.83 23.38 -6.02
C SER A 39 -2.78 22.02 -5.32
N VAL A 40 -2.43 22.02 -4.03
CA VAL A 40 -2.57 20.86 -3.16
C VAL A 40 -4.07 20.63 -3.01
N SER A 41 -4.66 19.91 -3.95
CA SER A 41 -5.96 19.30 -3.75
C SER A 41 -5.77 18.36 -2.59
N VAL A 42 -6.33 18.69 -1.43
CA VAL A 42 -6.48 17.77 -0.32
C VAL A 42 -7.39 16.67 -0.82
N LEU A 43 -6.79 15.69 -1.52
CA LEU A 43 -7.50 14.50 -1.96
C LEU A 43 -8.05 13.87 -0.69
N ASN A 44 -9.37 13.87 -0.57
CA ASN A 44 -10.04 13.05 0.42
C ASN A 44 -9.39 11.65 0.32
N PRO A 45 -8.89 11.05 1.42
CA PRO A 45 -8.22 9.74 1.36
C PRO A 45 -9.15 8.60 0.90
N LEU A 46 -10.44 8.89 0.71
CA LEU A 46 -11.42 8.03 0.05
C LEU A 46 -11.40 8.14 -1.49
N THR A 47 -10.76 9.16 -2.06
CA THR A 47 -10.63 9.44 -3.50
C THR A 47 -9.32 8.90 -4.07
N PHE A 48 -8.79 7.81 -3.52
CA PHE A 48 -7.79 7.01 -4.24
C PHE A 48 -8.56 6.02 -5.11
N PRO A 49 -8.64 6.20 -6.44
CA PRO A 49 -9.49 5.38 -7.31
C PRO A 49 -9.17 3.88 -7.26
N ARG A 50 -7.96 3.52 -6.81
CA ARG A 50 -7.52 2.13 -6.64
C ARG A 50 -7.87 1.51 -5.28
N ARG A 51 -8.30 2.29 -4.28
CA ARG A 51 -8.63 1.78 -2.93
C ARG A 51 -9.94 0.99 -2.88
N THR A 52 -10.87 1.28 -3.79
CA THR A 52 -12.19 0.64 -3.86
C THR A 52 -12.32 -0.36 -4.99
N ALA A 53 -11.31 -0.43 -5.88
CA ALA A 53 -11.30 -1.37 -6.99
C ALA A 53 -11.19 -2.81 -6.48
N ARG A 54 -11.83 -3.75 -7.17
CA ARG A 54 -11.78 -5.18 -6.80
C ARG A 54 -10.43 -5.78 -7.21
N LEU A 55 -9.97 -6.81 -6.49
CA LEU A 55 -8.71 -7.50 -6.83
C LEU A 55 -8.68 -7.94 -8.30
N ALA A 56 -9.76 -8.53 -8.82
CA ALA A 56 -9.83 -8.98 -10.20
C ALA A 56 -9.72 -7.85 -11.26
N GLU A 57 -10.04 -6.61 -10.89
CA GLU A 57 -9.89 -5.44 -11.77
C GLU A 57 -8.47 -4.88 -11.72
N VAL A 58 -7.82 -4.97 -10.56
CA VAL A 58 -6.47 -4.44 -10.32
C VAL A 58 -5.40 -5.44 -10.77
N ASP A 59 -5.61 -6.73 -10.49
CA ASP A 59 -4.71 -7.84 -10.75
C ASP A 59 -5.52 -9.14 -11.06
N PRO A 60 -5.92 -9.34 -12.33
CA PRO A 60 -6.72 -10.50 -12.73
C PRO A 60 -5.94 -11.83 -12.65
N GLU A 61 -4.61 -11.80 -12.75
CA GLU A 61 -3.77 -12.99 -12.70
C GLU A 61 -3.75 -13.57 -11.28
N ILE A 62 -3.51 -12.74 -10.27
CA ILE A 62 -3.59 -13.16 -8.87
C ILE A 62 -5.01 -13.58 -8.49
N ALA A 63 -6.03 -12.85 -8.96
CA ALA A 63 -7.41 -13.25 -8.72
C ALA A 63 -7.74 -14.63 -9.31
N ALA A 64 -7.17 -14.99 -10.46
CA ALA A 64 -7.34 -16.32 -11.05
C ALA A 64 -6.58 -17.40 -10.26
N ALA A 65 -5.35 -17.11 -9.83
CA ALA A 65 -4.57 -18.04 -9.02
C ALA A 65 -5.27 -18.39 -7.69
N ILE A 66 -5.86 -17.40 -7.01
CA ILE A 66 -6.63 -17.64 -5.77
C ILE A 66 -7.81 -18.57 -6.03
N ARG A 67 -8.59 -18.33 -7.10
CA ARG A 67 -9.75 -19.17 -7.43
C ARG A 67 -9.35 -20.61 -7.73
N HIS A 68 -8.27 -20.82 -8.47
CA HIS A 68 -7.79 -22.18 -8.77
C HIS A 68 -7.36 -22.93 -7.49
N GLU A 69 -6.79 -22.23 -6.50
CA GLU A 69 -6.44 -22.84 -5.22
C GLU A 69 -7.68 -23.15 -4.37
N GLU A 70 -8.67 -22.25 -4.34
CA GLU A 70 -9.97 -22.53 -3.70
C GLU A 70 -10.62 -23.78 -4.32
N GLU A 71 -10.64 -23.89 -5.64
CA GLU A 71 -11.13 -25.07 -6.36
C GLU A 71 -10.33 -26.33 -6.01
N ARG A 72 -8.99 -26.24 -5.91
CA ARG A 72 -8.14 -27.37 -5.52
C ARG A 72 -8.48 -27.88 -4.12
N LEU A 73 -8.68 -26.96 -3.17
CA LEU A 73 -9.03 -27.28 -1.79
C LEU A 73 -10.42 -27.90 -1.68
N ASP A 74 -11.40 -27.42 -2.45
CA ASP A 74 -12.78 -27.92 -2.42
C ASP A 74 -12.91 -29.35 -2.99
N HIS A 75 -12.05 -29.73 -3.93
CA HIS A 75 -12.10 -31.04 -4.59
C HIS A 75 -11.03 -32.02 -4.08
N GLY A 76 -10.10 -31.54 -3.24
CA GLY A 76 -9.03 -32.32 -2.65
C GLY A 76 -9.42 -33.01 -1.34
N ILE A 77 -8.77 -34.13 -1.03
CA ILE A 77 -8.79 -34.70 0.31
C ILE A 77 -7.47 -34.33 0.98
N GLU A 78 -7.54 -33.38 1.91
CA GLU A 78 -6.36 -32.90 2.63
C GLU A 78 -6.06 -33.81 3.84
N LEU A 79 -4.92 -34.51 3.80
CA LEU A 79 -4.50 -35.48 4.82
C LEU A 79 -3.33 -34.99 5.69
N ILE A 80 -2.95 -33.72 5.56
CA ILE A 80 -1.88 -33.11 6.33
C ILE A 80 -2.46 -32.64 7.66
N ALA A 81 -2.08 -33.31 8.76
CA ALA A 81 -2.67 -33.08 10.08
C ALA A 81 -2.47 -31.66 10.65
N SER A 82 -1.50 -30.90 10.13
CA SER A 82 -1.23 -29.52 10.55
C SER A 82 -1.97 -28.46 9.73
N GLU A 83 -2.60 -28.83 8.62
CA GLU A 83 -3.32 -27.91 7.76
C GLU A 83 -4.80 -27.84 8.13
N ASN A 84 -5.43 -26.70 7.85
CA ASN A 84 -6.82 -26.46 8.21
C ASN A 84 -7.47 -25.40 7.31
N LEU A 85 -8.78 -25.48 7.14
CA LEU A 85 -9.60 -24.49 6.45
C LEU A 85 -10.17 -23.51 7.47
N VAL A 86 -9.82 -22.23 7.32
CA VAL A 86 -10.32 -21.17 8.22
C VAL A 86 -11.75 -20.77 7.86
N SER A 87 -12.50 -20.28 8.84
CA SER A 87 -13.86 -19.80 8.59
C SER A 87 -13.87 -18.49 7.79
N ARG A 88 -14.96 -18.23 7.06
CA ARG A 88 -15.13 -16.97 6.31
C ARG A 88 -14.99 -15.73 7.21
N ALA A 89 -15.49 -15.79 8.45
CA ALA A 89 -15.39 -14.69 9.40
C ALA A 89 -13.92 -14.32 9.73
N VAL A 90 -13.03 -15.32 9.80
CA VAL A 90 -11.60 -15.08 10.03
C VAL A 90 -10.98 -14.41 8.79
N LEU A 91 -11.31 -14.86 7.58
CA LEU A 91 -10.83 -14.24 6.34
C LEU A 91 -11.27 -12.77 6.21
N GLU A 92 -12.52 -12.47 6.55
CA GLU A 92 -13.06 -11.11 6.57
C GLU A 92 -12.30 -10.21 7.55
N ALA A 93 -12.00 -10.71 8.75
CA ALA A 93 -11.23 -9.97 9.74
C ALA A 93 -9.78 -9.69 9.27
N MET A 94 -9.14 -10.68 8.65
CA MET A 94 -7.77 -10.55 8.11
C MET A 94 -7.67 -9.52 6.99
N GLY A 95 -8.71 -9.41 6.14
CA GLY A 95 -8.81 -8.40 5.08
C GLY A 95 -9.27 -7.01 5.54
N SER A 96 -9.42 -6.79 6.85
CA SER A 96 -10.00 -5.55 7.38
C SER A 96 -9.00 -4.39 7.44
N ALA A 97 -9.52 -3.20 7.77
CA ALA A 97 -8.72 -1.99 7.94
C ALA A 97 -7.67 -2.06 9.06
N LEU A 98 -7.71 -3.08 9.93
CA LEU A 98 -6.74 -3.29 11.02
C LEU A 98 -5.30 -3.40 10.51
N THR A 99 -5.11 -3.92 9.29
CA THR A 99 -3.81 -4.01 8.61
C THR A 99 -3.10 -2.67 8.42
N ASN A 100 -3.84 -1.56 8.38
CA ASN A 100 -3.28 -0.23 8.20
C ASN A 100 -2.72 0.37 9.50
N LYS A 101 -3.04 -0.21 10.66
CA LYS A 101 -2.75 0.40 11.95
C LYS A 101 -1.42 -0.12 12.50
N TYR A 102 -0.46 0.78 12.63
CA TYR A 102 0.72 0.56 13.46
C TYR A 102 0.36 0.69 14.94
N SER A 103 0.75 -0.25 15.79
CA SER A 103 0.37 -0.29 17.21
C SER A 103 1.39 -1.05 18.06
N GLU A 104 2.56 -0.46 18.25
CA GLU A 104 3.57 -1.01 19.16
C GLU A 104 3.16 -0.86 20.63
N GLY A 105 3.63 -1.80 21.46
CA GLY A 105 3.29 -1.88 22.87
C GLY A 105 2.01 -2.68 23.15
N TYR A 106 1.52 -2.58 24.39
CA TYR A 106 0.35 -3.31 24.86
C TYR A 106 -0.91 -2.44 24.86
N PRO A 107 -2.13 -3.03 24.90
CA PRO A 107 -3.34 -2.26 25.18
C PRO A 107 -3.18 -1.41 26.45
N GLY A 108 -3.48 -0.10 26.35
CA GLY A 108 -3.28 0.86 27.45
C GLY A 108 -1.83 1.31 27.68
N ARG A 109 -0.86 0.77 26.94
CA ARG A 109 0.57 1.12 26.99
C ARG A 109 1.16 1.12 25.58
N ARG A 110 0.62 1.97 24.71
CA ARG A 110 1.08 2.15 23.33
C ARG A 110 2.10 3.28 23.26
N TYR A 111 3.04 3.18 22.33
CA TYR A 111 3.99 4.27 22.04
C TYR A 111 3.38 5.39 21.18
N TYR A 112 2.31 5.09 20.43
CA TYR A 112 1.64 5.97 19.46
C TYR A 112 0.12 6.00 19.63
#